data_AF-A0A661JPC8-F1
#
_entry.id   AF-A0A661JPC8-F1
#
_cell.length_a   1.000
_cell.length_b   1.000
_cell.length_c   1.000
_cell.angle_alpha   90.00
_cell.angle_beta   90.00
_cell.angle_gamma   90.00
#
_symmetry.space_group_name_H-M   'P 1'
#
loop_
_entity.id
_entity.type
_entity.pdbx_description
1 polymer ?
#
loop_
_entity_poly.entity_id
_entity_poly.type
_entity_poly.pdbx_seq_one_letter_code
_entity_poly.pdbx_strand_id
1 'polypeptide(L)'
;MNLEMLLAVAFGGAFLTYIAGKLSSWLRDTLSVLLTLVIVTMVALLYGKAGEHSYMSFLGFNLSLRTDTLSWLFAIAVSVLGSLSAIFSLSYMKG
;
A
#
# COMPACT_ATOMS: atom_id res chain seq x y z
N MET A 1 -1.09 13.55 6.22
CA MET A 1 -1.04 12.13 5.83
C MET A 1 -1.28 11.32 7.08
N ASN A 2 -2.30 10.46 7.09
CA ASN A 2 -2.68 9.60 8.21
C ASN A 2 -2.65 8.13 7.78
N LEU A 3 -2.57 7.21 8.74
CA LEU A 3 -2.54 5.76 8.46
C LEU A 3 -3.79 5.28 7.70
N GLU A 4 -4.93 5.89 7.96
CA GLU A 4 -6.20 5.60 7.27
C GLU A 4 -6.13 5.89 5.77
N MET A 5 -5.47 7.00 5.39
CA MET A 5 -5.27 7.34 3.99
C MET A 5 -4.34 6.35 3.31
N LEU A 6 -3.30 5.88 4.01
CA LEU A 6 -2.39 4.86 3.47
C LEU A 6 -3.16 3.58 3.15
N LEU A 7 -4.03 3.13 4.06
CA LEU A 7 -4.88 1.96 3.83
C LEU A 7 -5.88 2.19 2.69
N ALA A 8 -6.55 3.35 2.67
CA ALA A 8 -7.49 3.70 1.61
C ALA A 8 -6.82 3.73 0.22
N VAL A 9 -5.61 4.28 0.13
CA VAL A 9 -4.82 4.30 -1.11
C VAL A 9 -4.37 2.89 -1.49
N ALA A 10 -3.89 2.09 -0.54
CA ALA A 10 -3.46 0.72 -0.82
C ALA A 10 -4.61 -0.15 -1.35
N PHE A 11 -5.73 -0.21 -0.63
CA PHE A 11 -6.88 -1.01 -1.06
C PHE A 11 -7.60 -0.43 -2.27
N GLY A 12 -7.86 0.88 -2.25
CA GLY A 12 -8.53 1.57 -3.35
C GLY A 12 -7.70 1.54 -4.63
N GLY A 13 -6.39 1.76 -4.52
CA GLY A 13 -5.46 1.66 -5.64
C GLY A 13 -5.38 0.25 -6.22
N ALA A 14 -5.35 -0.80 -5.38
CA ALA A 14 -5.36 -2.18 -5.85
C ALA A 14 -6.65 -2.50 -6.62
N PHE A 15 -7.79 -2.05 -6.09
CA PHE A 15 -9.09 -2.18 -6.75
C PHE A 15 -9.16 -1.43 -8.10
N LEU A 16 -8.65 -0.19 -8.14
CA LEU A 16 -8.56 0.59 -9.37
C LEU A 16 -7.64 -0.06 -10.40
N THR A 17 -6.48 -0.58 -9.97
CA THR A 17 -5.55 -1.31 -10.85
C THR A 17 -6.22 -2.55 -11.45
N TYR A 18 -7.03 -3.26 -10.66
CA TYR A 18 -7.80 -4.41 -11.15
C TYR A 18 -8.84 -4.00 -12.21
N ILE A 19 -9.62 -2.95 -11.96
CA ILE A 19 -10.60 -2.45 -12.94
C ILE A 19 -9.88 -1.98 -14.21
N ALA A 20 -8.82 -1.19 -14.08
CA ALA A 20 -8.02 -0.71 -15.20
C ALA A 20 -7.45 -1.84 -16.05
N GLY A 21 -7.06 -2.95 -15.42
CA GLY A 21 -6.60 -4.15 -16.11
C GLY A 21 -7.65 -4.87 -16.93
N LYS A 22 -8.94 -4.65 -16.67
CA LYS A 22 -9.99 -5.12 -17.59
C LYS A 22 -10.06 -4.31 -18.88
N LEU A 23 -9.56 -3.06 -18.88
CA LEU A 23 -9.55 -2.21 -20.07
C LEU A 23 -8.27 -2.41 -20.89
N SER A 24 -7.10 -2.46 -20.23
CA SER A 24 -5.81 -2.59 -20.91
C SER A 24 -4.73 -3.14 -19.98
N SER A 25 -3.90 -4.04 -20.52
CA SER A 25 -2.72 -4.56 -19.82
C SER A 25 -1.68 -3.47 -19.55
N TRP A 26 -1.50 -2.53 -20.48
CA TRP A 26 -0.58 -1.41 -20.30
C TRP A 26 -1.00 -0.52 -19.12
N LEU A 27 -2.30 -0.20 -19.02
CA LEU A 27 -2.81 0.66 -17.96
C LEU A 27 -2.67 0.00 -16.57
N ARG A 28 -2.93 -1.31 -16.47
CA ARG A 28 -2.70 -2.10 -15.26
C ARG A 28 -1.24 -2.05 -14.82
N ASP A 29 -0.33 -2.31 -15.75
CA ASP A 29 1.09 -2.41 -15.45
C ASP A 29 1.64 -1.06 -14.95
N THR A 30 1.28 0.03 -15.61
CA THR A 30 1.66 1.39 -15.18
C THR A 30 1.05 1.77 -13.84
N LEU A 31 -0.25 1.50 -13.62
CA LEU A 31 -0.92 1.79 -12.34
C LEU A 31 -0.34 0.97 -11.20
N SER A 32 -0.04 -0.31 -11.41
CA SER A 32 0.51 -1.19 -10.39
C SER A 32 1.85 -0.65 -9.88
N VAL A 33 2.75 -0.25 -10.78
CA VAL A 33 4.06 0.31 -10.39
C VAL A 33 3.90 1.66 -9.72
N LEU A 34 3.06 2.54 -10.27
CA LEU A 34 2.83 3.87 -9.71
C LEU A 34 2.26 3.75 -8.28
N LEU A 35 1.29 2.85 -8.07
CA LEU A 35 0.69 2.60 -6.77
C LEU A 35 1.70 2.09 -5.75
N THR A 36 2.52 1.08 -6.09
CA THR A 36 3.51 0.56 -5.14
C THR A 36 4.55 1.61 -4.78
N LEU A 37 4.92 2.47 -5.73
CA LEU A 37 5.86 3.57 -5.50
C LEU A 37 5.24 4.65 -4.60
N VAL A 38 3.98 5.01 -4.83
CA VAL A 38 3.22 5.92 -3.94
C VAL A 38 3.15 5.35 -2.53
N ILE A 39 2.86 4.06 -2.35
CA ILE A 39 2.79 3.43 -1.03
C ILE A 39 4.15 3.54 -0.32
N VAL A 40 5.26 3.24 -1.00
CA VAL A 40 6.62 3.41 -0.43
C VAL A 40 6.86 4.85 0.01
N THR A 41 6.50 5.83 -0.83
CA THR A 41 6.64 7.26 -0.48
C THR A 41 5.75 7.63 0.72
N MET A 42 4.53 7.10 0.79
CA MET A 42 3.63 7.36 1.92
C MET A 42 4.16 6.78 3.22
N VAL A 43 4.68 5.54 3.20
CA VAL A 43 5.32 4.90 4.36
C VAL A 43 6.52 5.74 4.83
N ALA A 44 7.39 6.17 3.90
CA ALA A 44 8.55 6.99 4.22
C ALA A 44 8.18 8.34 4.86
N LEU A 45 7.13 9.00 4.36
CA LEU A 45 6.64 10.29 4.89
C LEU A 45 5.91 10.17 6.23
N LEU A 46 5.43 8.97 6.58
CA LEU A 46 4.78 8.68 7.86
C LEU A 46 5.76 8.13 8.90
N TYR A 47 6.94 7.67 8.49
CA TYR A 47 7.94 7.09 9.38
C TYR A 47 8.26 8.00 10.57
N GLY A 48 8.33 7.41 11.76
CA GLY A 48 8.62 8.13 13.01
C GLY A 48 7.43 8.91 13.58
N LYS A 49 6.29 8.98 12.89
CA LYS A 49 5.05 9.52 13.48
C LYS A 49 4.38 8.43 14.32
N ALA A 50 4.45 8.58 15.63
CA ALA A 50 3.75 7.70 16.57
C ALA A 50 2.31 8.21 16.77
N GLY A 51 1.33 7.32 16.62
CA GLY A 51 -0.06 7.59 16.94
C GLY A 51 -0.83 6.29 17.13
N GLU A 52 -1.58 6.19 18.23
CA GLU A 52 -2.72 5.27 18.31
C GLU A 52 -3.92 6.00 17.74
N HIS A 53 -4.44 5.50 16.62
CA HIS A 53 -5.67 6.01 16.04
C HIS A 53 -6.73 4.92 16.15
N SER A 54 -7.82 5.22 16.88
CA SER A 54 -9.03 4.41 16.77
C SER A 54 -9.56 4.58 15.35
N TYR A 55 -9.56 3.49 14.59
CA TYR A 55 -9.90 3.49 13.18
C TYR A 55 -11.40 3.34 12.98
N MET A 56 -11.98 2.27 13.51
CA MET A 56 -13.40 1.98 13.37
C MET A 56 -13.83 0.96 14.42
N SER A 57 -15.05 1.08 14.93
CA SER A 57 -15.69 0.00 15.68
C SER A 57 -16.46 -0.89 14.71
N PHE A 58 -16.15 -2.19 14.67
CA PHE A 58 -16.85 -3.17 13.83
C PHE A 58 -17.27 -4.36 14.67
N LEU A 59 -18.55 -4.78 14.57
CA LEU A 59 -19.12 -5.88 15.36
C LEU A 59 -18.90 -5.77 16.88
N GLY A 60 -18.82 -4.55 17.42
CA GLY A 60 -18.54 -4.31 18.84
C GLY A 60 -17.06 -4.35 19.24
N PHE A 61 -16.15 -4.58 18.29
CA PHE A 61 -14.70 -4.49 18.50
C PHE A 61 -14.15 -3.17 18.00
N ASN A 62 -13.29 -2.52 18.76
CA ASN A 62 -12.54 -1.34 18.31
C ASN A 62 -11.30 -1.79 17.54
N LEU A 63 -11.28 -1.54 16.22
CA LEU A 63 -10.03 -1.59 15.47
C LEU A 63 -9.20 -0.35 15.80
N SER A 64 -8.04 -0.56 16.41
CA SER A 64 -7.03 0.46 16.62
C SER A 64 -5.87 0.25 15.65
N LEU A 65 -5.49 1.31 14.94
CA LEU A 65 -4.24 1.38 14.19
C LEU A 65 -3.16 1.91 15.12
N ARG A 66 -2.17 1.08 15.41
CA ARG A 66 -1.03 1.43 16.24
C ARG A 66 0.24 1.20 15.46
N THR A 67 1.15 2.16 15.53
CA THR A 67 2.47 2.07 14.93
C THR A 67 3.54 2.21 16.00
N ASP A 68 4.23 1.10 16.29
CA ASP A 68 5.47 1.07 17.06
C ASP A 68 6.68 0.88 16.12
N THR A 69 7.88 0.88 16.70
CA THR A 69 9.13 0.73 15.95
C THR A 69 9.20 -0.54 15.11
N LEU A 70 8.67 -1.66 15.60
CA LEU A 70 8.63 -2.93 14.87
C LEU A 70 7.64 -2.86 13.70
N SER A 71 6.46 -2.26 13.93
CA SER A 71 5.49 -2.02 12.86
C SER A 71 6.07 -1.20 11.71
N TRP A 72 6.90 -0.19 12.01
CA TRP A 72 7.59 0.60 10.98
C TRP A 72 8.61 -0.21 10.18
N LEU A 73 9.38 -1.09 10.83
CA LEU A 73 10.31 -1.98 10.14
C LEU A 73 9.57 -2.83 9.10
N PHE A 74 8.45 -3.44 9.49
CA PHE A 74 7.64 -4.25 8.58
C PHE A 74 7.00 -3.41 7.47
N ALA A 75 6.47 -2.24 7.78
CA ALA A 75 5.87 -1.36 6.77
C ALA A 75 6.89 -0.97 5.69
N ILE A 76 8.12 -0.64 6.08
CA ILE A 76 9.20 -0.32 5.14
C ILE A 76 9.60 -1.56 4.35
N ALA A 77 9.87 -2.68 5.02
CA ALA A 77 10.31 -3.91 4.35
C ALA A 77 9.29 -4.40 3.33
N VAL A 78 8.00 -4.49 3.71
CA VAL A 78 6.94 -4.97 2.82
C VAL A 78 6.68 -4.01 1.67
N SER A 79 6.67 -2.69 1.92
CA SER A 79 6.44 -1.72 0.84
C SER A 79 7.57 -1.71 -0.18
N VAL A 80 8.83 -1.73 0.27
CA VAL A 80 10.00 -1.74 -0.62
C VAL A 80 10.09 -3.05 -1.40
N LEU A 81 10.01 -4.19 -0.71
CA LEU A 81 10.04 -5.50 -1.36
C LEU A 81 8.85 -5.67 -2.30
N GLY A 82 7.65 -5.27 -1.89
CA GLY A 82 6.46 -5.32 -2.74
C GLY A 82 6.60 -4.50 -4.01
N SER A 83 7.19 -3.29 -3.92
CA SER A 83 7.45 -2.44 -5.09
C SER A 83 8.48 -3.07 -6.04
N LEU A 84 9.60 -3.59 -5.49
CA LEU A 84 10.61 -4.28 -6.29
C LEU A 84 10.04 -5.54 -6.96
N SER A 85 9.27 -6.34 -6.23
CA SER A 85 8.60 -7.52 -6.76
C SER A 85 7.58 -7.16 -7.85
N ALA A 86 6.82 -6.08 -7.69
CA ALA A 86 5.89 -5.60 -8.70
C ALA A 86 6.62 -5.22 -10.00
N ILE A 87 7.71 -4.45 -9.90
CA ILE A 87 8.53 -4.07 -11.06
C ILE A 87 9.13 -5.30 -11.72
N PHE A 88 9.71 -6.21 -10.95
CA PHE A 88 10.29 -7.46 -11.47
C PHE A 88 9.23 -8.31 -12.19
N SER A 89 8.03 -8.41 -11.62
CA SER A 89 6.93 -9.21 -12.19
C SER A 89 6.51 -8.75 -13.58
N LEU A 90 6.64 -7.45 -13.90
CA LEU A 90 6.30 -6.93 -15.22
C LEU A 90 7.16 -7.52 -16.34
N SER A 91 8.45 -7.75 -16.07
CA SER A 91 9.33 -8.41 -17.03
C SER A 91 9.11 -9.92 -17.00
N TYR A 92 9.01 -10.50 -15.81
CA TYR A 92 8.84 -11.94 -15.64
C TYR A 92 7.58 -12.49 -16.33
N MET A 93 6.47 -11.72 -16.28
CA MET A 93 5.22 -12.12 -16.93
C MET A 93 5.22 -11.94 -18.45
N LYS A 94 6.19 -11.21 -19.01
CA LYS A 94 6.31 -10.99 -20.46
C LYS A 94 7.13 -12.08 -21.16
N GLY A 95 7.86 -12.91 -20.40
CA GLY A 95 8.78 -13.93 -20.93
C GLY A 95 10.18 -13.39 -21.08
#